data_AF-A0A7J9JKF5-F1
#
_entry.id   AF-A0A7J9JKF5-F1
#
_cell.length_a   1.000
_cell.length_b   1.000
_cell.length_c   1.000
_cell.angle_alpha   90.00
_cell.angle_beta   90.00
_cell.angle_gamma   90.00
#
_symmetry.space_group_name_H-M   'P 1'
#
loop_
_entity.id
_entity.type
_entity.pdbx_description
1 polymer ?
#
loop_
_entity_poly.entity_id
_entity_poly.type
_entity_poly.pdbx_seq_one_letter_code
_entity_poly.pdbx_strand_id
1 'polypeptide(L)'
;MNGEELTEQETALYDRQIRVWGADAQRRLSKSHILVYGMKGTVAEFCKNIVLAGVGSVTLVDDREVTEEALSANFLILPDENLYHGKTLAEVCCDSLKEFNPMVHVSVEKELYVINMFQHILRPQIQFATETFL
;
A
#
# COMPACT_ATOMS: atom_id res chain seq x y z
N MET A 1 20.37 19.70 5.90
CA MET A 1 19.32 19.30 6.84
C MET A 1 18.10 20.14 6.52
N ASN A 2 17.10 19.55 5.87
CA ASN A 2 15.72 20.06 5.78
C ASN A 2 14.89 18.83 5.41
N GLY A 3 14.86 17.87 6.33
CA GLY A 3 13.89 16.79 6.24
C GLY A 3 12.63 17.34 6.84
N GLU A 4 11.70 17.80 5.99
CA GLU A 4 10.41 18.38 6.37
C GLU A 4 9.83 17.71 7.63
N GLU A 5 9.49 18.54 8.61
CA GLU A 5 8.87 18.13 9.87
C GLU A 5 7.49 17.53 9.60
N LEU A 6 7.06 16.62 10.49
CA LEU A 6 5.69 16.11 10.45
C LEU A 6 4.75 17.28 10.74
N THR A 7 3.65 17.35 10.00
CA THR A 7 2.59 18.32 10.27
C THR A 7 1.99 18.09 11.67
N GLU A 8 1.29 19.09 12.21
CA GLU A 8 0.58 18.92 13.49
C GLU A 8 -0.45 17.80 13.42
N GLN A 9 -1.15 17.67 12.29
CA GLN A 9 -2.10 16.60 12.04
C GLN A 9 -1.44 15.22 12.05
N GLU A 10 -0.30 15.04 11.37
CA GLU A 10 0.45 13.77 11.40
C GLU A 10 0.99 13.47 12.79
N THR A 11 1.49 14.48 13.49
CA THR A 11 2.02 14.33 14.85
C THR A 11 0.93 13.87 15.81
N ALA A 12 -0.28 14.44 15.70
CA ALA A 12 -1.43 14.01 16.49
C ALA A 12 -1.90 12.60 16.13
N LEU A 13 -2.00 12.28 14.83
CA LEU A 13 -2.43 10.97 14.33
C LEU A 13 -1.47 9.84 14.75
N TYR A 14 -0.16 10.09 14.66
CA TYR A 14 0.89 9.11 14.91
C TYR A 14 1.51 9.21 16.31
N ASP A 15 0.96 9.99 17.25
CA ASP A 15 1.54 10.24 18.59
C ASP A 15 1.97 8.95 19.31
N ARG A 16 1.10 7.94 19.34
CA ARG A 16 1.42 6.66 19.99
C ARG A 16 2.56 5.91 19.30
N GLN A 17 2.62 5.98 17.99
CA GLN A 17 3.66 5.31 17.18
C GLN A 17 5.01 6.03 17.36
N ILE A 18 4.98 7.37 17.34
CA ILE A 18 6.14 8.24 17.60
C ILE A 18 6.73 7.97 18.99
N ARG A 19 5.91 7.69 20.01
CA ARG A 19 6.41 7.32 21.35
C ARG A 19 7.14 5.98 21.39
N VAL A 20 6.87 5.07 20.44
CA VAL A 20 7.52 3.75 20.37
C VAL A 20 8.84 3.82 19.61
N TRP A 21 8.85 4.41 18.41
CA TRP A 21 10.03 4.39 17.54
C TRP A 21 10.71 5.75 17.29
N GLY A 22 10.15 6.83 17.82
CA GLY A 22 10.69 8.19 17.71
C GLY A 22 10.26 8.94 16.44
N ALA A 23 10.28 10.27 16.52
CA ALA A 23 9.84 11.15 15.43
C ALA A 23 10.70 11.01 14.15
N ASP A 24 12.00 10.73 14.29
CA ASP A 24 12.89 10.50 13.15
C ASP A 24 12.52 9.25 12.35
N ALA A 25 12.14 8.17 13.04
CA ALA A 25 11.69 6.95 12.37
C ALA A 25 10.37 7.21 11.62
N GLN A 26 9.42 7.91 12.25
CA GLN A 26 8.16 8.27 11.61
C GLN A 26 8.38 9.15 10.37
N ARG A 27 9.28 10.15 10.44
CA ARG A 27 9.64 11.00 9.28
C ARG A 27 10.26 10.23 8.13
N ARG A 28 11.04 9.18 8.43
CA ARG A 28 11.60 8.32 7.37
C ARG A 28 10.50 7.48 6.74
N LEU A 29 9.60 6.93 7.56
CA LEU A 29 8.47 6.12 7.09
C LEU A 29 7.52 6.91 6.20
N SER A 30 7.18 8.15 6.56
CA SER A 30 6.33 9.05 5.76
C SER A 30 6.96 9.48 4.43
N LYS A 31 8.25 9.18 4.22
CA LYS A 31 8.98 9.42 2.95
C LYS A 31 9.31 8.12 2.21
N SER A 32 8.91 6.98 2.76
CA SER A 32 9.11 5.69 2.12
C SER A 32 8.04 5.42 1.08
N HIS A 33 8.46 4.74 0.02
CA HIS A 33 7.61 4.23 -1.04
C HIS A 33 7.74 2.71 -1.10
N ILE A 34 6.62 2.01 -1.02
CA ILE A 34 6.54 0.54 -1.01
C ILE A 34 5.78 0.08 -2.25
N LEU A 35 6.38 -0.85 -2.98
CA LEU A 35 5.75 -1.53 -4.10
C LEU A 35 5.31 -2.92 -3.66
N VAL A 36 4.04 -3.25 -3.89
CA VAL A 36 3.42 -4.50 -3.48
C VAL A 36 2.89 -5.24 -4.71
N TYR A 37 3.33 -6.49 -4.85
CA TYR A 37 2.90 -7.38 -5.92
C TYR A 37 2.00 -8.50 -5.41
N GLY A 38 0.83 -8.62 -6.04
CA GLY A 38 -0.17 -9.65 -5.78
C GLY A 38 -0.96 -9.41 -4.49
N MET A 39 -2.25 -9.14 -4.61
CA MET A 39 -3.17 -8.84 -3.51
C MET A 39 -3.89 -10.10 -2.99
N LYS A 40 -3.15 -10.90 -2.22
CA LYS A 40 -3.70 -12.02 -1.44
C LYS A 40 -4.07 -11.60 -0.01
N GLY A 41 -4.78 -12.46 0.73
CA GLY A 41 -5.18 -12.19 2.12
C GLY A 41 -4.03 -11.78 3.05
N THR A 42 -2.91 -12.49 3.02
CA THR A 42 -1.71 -12.12 3.82
C THR A 42 -1.12 -10.77 3.41
N VAL A 43 -1.16 -10.46 2.11
CA VAL A 43 -0.66 -9.19 1.58
C VAL A 43 -1.57 -8.04 1.99
N ALA A 44 -2.88 -8.27 2.05
CA ALA A 44 -3.84 -7.30 2.56
C ALA A 44 -3.54 -6.91 4.02
N GLU A 45 -3.20 -7.88 4.87
CA GLU A 45 -2.77 -7.61 6.25
C GLU A 45 -1.49 -6.78 6.32
N PHE A 46 -0.50 -7.11 5.49
CA PHE A 46 0.71 -6.32 5.36
C PHE A 46 0.40 -4.88 4.94
N CYS A 47 -0.39 -4.70 3.87
CA CYS A 47 -0.78 -3.38 3.35
C CYS A 47 -1.51 -2.55 4.41
N LYS A 48 -2.49 -3.11 5.11
CA LYS A 48 -3.18 -2.44 6.21
C LYS A 48 -2.20 -1.96 7.28
N ASN A 49 -1.26 -2.81 7.69
CA ASN A 49 -0.30 -2.46 8.73
C ASN A 49 0.64 -1.32 8.31
N ILE A 50 1.18 -1.34 7.08
CA ILE A 50 2.07 -0.28 6.61
C ILE A 50 1.32 1.04 6.36
N VAL A 51 0.07 0.98 5.88
CA VAL A 51 -0.79 2.16 5.69
C VAL A 51 -1.15 2.78 7.05
N LEU A 52 -1.54 1.98 8.04
CA LEU A 52 -1.81 2.48 9.40
C LEU A 52 -0.55 2.99 10.10
N ALA A 53 0.63 2.46 9.75
CA ALA A 53 1.90 2.96 10.24
C ALA A 53 2.30 4.32 9.63
N GLY A 54 1.63 4.75 8.55
CA GLY A 54 1.89 6.06 7.94
C GLY A 54 3.09 6.07 7.01
N VAL A 55 3.23 5.04 6.16
CA VAL A 55 4.17 5.10 5.02
C VAL A 55 3.80 6.24 4.07
N GLY A 56 4.80 6.82 3.39
CA GLY A 56 4.53 7.92 2.46
C GLY A 56 3.65 7.49 1.29
N SER A 57 3.97 6.34 0.69
CA SER A 57 3.19 5.82 -0.43
C SER A 57 3.29 4.31 -0.61
N VAL A 58 2.22 3.75 -1.18
CA VAL A 58 2.10 2.34 -1.55
C VAL A 58 1.60 2.26 -2.99
N THR A 59 2.31 1.51 -3.84
CA THR A 59 1.83 1.15 -5.18
C THR A 59 1.50 -0.34 -5.21
N LEU A 60 0.26 -0.65 -5.62
CA LEU A 60 -0.23 -2.01 -5.74
C LEU A 60 -0.18 -2.47 -7.21
N VAL A 61 0.24 -3.70 -7.42
CA VAL A 61 0.29 -4.34 -8.74
C VAL A 61 -0.38 -5.70 -8.64
N ASP A 62 -1.57 -5.80 -9.22
CA ASP A 62 -2.32 -7.04 -9.38
C ASP A 62 -3.41 -6.84 -10.43
N ASP A 63 -3.13 -7.29 -11.65
CA ASP A 63 -4.01 -7.14 -12.81
C ASP A 63 -5.12 -8.21 -12.87
N ARG A 64 -5.18 -9.12 -11.89
CA ARG A 64 -6.19 -10.19 -11.85
C ARG A 64 -7.56 -9.63 -11.42
N GLU A 65 -8.62 -10.31 -11.84
CA GLU A 65 -9.99 -10.02 -11.40
C GLU A 65 -10.26 -10.58 -9.99
N VAL A 66 -11.30 -10.04 -9.34
CA VAL A 66 -11.78 -10.56 -8.06
C VAL A 66 -12.37 -11.96 -8.25
N THR A 67 -11.90 -12.91 -7.44
CA THR A 67 -12.42 -14.29 -7.39
C THR A 67 -13.13 -14.56 -6.06
N GLU A 68 -13.94 -15.62 -6.00
CA GLU A 68 -14.56 -16.06 -4.73
C GLU A 68 -13.52 -16.40 -3.66
N GLU A 69 -12.39 -17.00 -4.05
CA GLU A 69 -11.28 -17.27 -3.15
C GLU A 69 -10.71 -15.96 -2.59
N ALA A 70 -10.49 -14.95 -3.43
CA ALA A 70 -10.01 -13.64 -3.00
C ALA A 70 -11.00 -12.97 -2.04
N LEU A 71 -12.31 -13.00 -2.33
CA LEU A 71 -13.36 -12.49 -1.45
C LEU A 71 -13.34 -13.17 -0.07
N SER A 72 -13.10 -14.48 -0.03
CA SER A 72 -13.07 -15.24 1.23
C SER A 72 -11.83 -14.96 2.09
N ALA A 73 -10.72 -14.58 1.45
CA ALA A 73 -9.41 -14.49 2.09
C ALA A 73 -8.90 -13.06 2.28
N ASN A 74 -9.45 -12.06 1.58
CA ASN A 74 -8.96 -10.69 1.56
C ASN A 74 -10.05 -9.71 2.05
N PHE A 75 -9.90 -9.24 3.30
CA PHE A 75 -10.85 -8.34 3.95
C PHE A 75 -10.92 -6.94 3.32
N LEU A 76 -9.99 -6.57 2.43
CA LEU A 76 -10.05 -5.31 1.69
C LEU A 76 -11.06 -5.36 0.53
N ILE A 77 -11.59 -6.54 0.21
CA ILE A 77 -12.58 -6.71 -0.85
C ILE A 77 -13.95 -6.77 -0.18
N LEU A 78 -14.78 -5.76 -0.41
CA LEU A 78 -16.14 -5.73 0.11
C LEU A 78 -17.01 -6.74 -0.67
N PRO A 79 -17.91 -7.49 0.00
CA PRO A 79 -18.76 -8.50 -0.63
C PRO A 79 -19.97 -7.85 -1.36
N ASP A 80 -19.69 -6.93 -2.28
CA ASP A 80 -20.67 -6.29 -3.17
C ASP A 80 -20.11 -6.24 -4.59
N GLU A 81 -20.72 -7.02 -5.49
CA GLU A 81 -20.29 -7.18 -6.88
C GLU A 81 -20.25 -5.86 -7.66
N ASN A 82 -21.13 -4.91 -7.34
CA ASN A 82 -21.14 -3.62 -8.01
C ASN A 82 -19.87 -2.80 -7.71
N LEU A 83 -19.18 -3.08 -6.60
CA LEU A 83 -17.98 -2.36 -6.18
C LEU A 83 -16.71 -2.85 -6.89
N TYR A 84 -16.70 -4.09 -7.37
CA TYR A 84 -15.54 -4.72 -8.00
C TYR A 84 -15.74 -5.14 -9.46
N HIS A 85 -16.96 -5.06 -10.01
CA HIS A 85 -17.21 -5.40 -11.40
C HIS A 85 -16.37 -4.54 -12.36
N GLY A 86 -15.59 -5.19 -13.22
CA GLY A 86 -14.71 -4.53 -14.20
C GLY A 86 -13.44 -3.88 -13.61
N LYS A 87 -13.16 -4.10 -12.32
CA LYS A 87 -11.94 -3.64 -11.65
C LYS A 87 -10.97 -4.79 -11.39
N THR A 88 -9.69 -4.47 -11.32
CA THR A 88 -8.66 -5.43 -10.87
C THR A 88 -8.64 -5.54 -9.34
N LEU A 89 -8.02 -6.61 -8.82
CA LEU A 89 -7.79 -6.79 -7.38
C LEU A 89 -7.05 -5.61 -6.76
N ALA A 90 -6.05 -5.06 -7.46
CA ALA A 90 -5.31 -3.90 -6.99
C ALA A 90 -6.19 -2.64 -6.91
N GLU A 91 -7.06 -2.39 -7.90
CA GLU A 91 -7.99 -1.26 -7.89
C GLU A 91 -8.96 -1.34 -6.71
N VAL A 92 -9.57 -2.51 -6.49
CA VAL A 92 -10.51 -2.71 -5.38
C VAL A 92 -9.82 -2.53 -4.03
N CYS A 93 -8.64 -3.14 -3.84
CA CYS A 93 -7.91 -3.01 -2.59
C CYS A 93 -7.37 -1.59 -2.35
N CYS A 94 -7.01 -0.87 -3.43
CA CYS A 94 -6.55 0.52 -3.37
C CYS A 94 -7.65 1.44 -2.82
N ASP A 95 -8.88 1.28 -3.29
CA ASP A 95 -10.03 2.06 -2.83
C ASP A 95 -10.21 1.89 -1.31
N SER A 96 -10.21 0.65 -0.81
CA SER A 96 -10.33 0.39 0.63
C SER A 96 -9.13 0.88 1.46
N LEU A 97 -7.90 0.72 0.97
CA LEU A 97 -6.71 1.15 1.72
C LEU A 97 -6.64 2.67 1.89
N LYS A 98 -7.15 3.46 0.94
CA LYS A 98 -7.26 4.93 1.09
C LYS A 98 -8.14 5.34 2.26
N GLU A 99 -9.16 4.53 2.59
CA GLU A 99 -10.04 4.80 3.74
C GLU A 99 -9.35 4.57 5.09
N PHE A 100 -8.38 3.65 5.16
CA PHE A 100 -7.64 3.37 6.40
C PHE A 100 -6.78 4.55 6.85
N ASN A 101 -6.16 5.27 5.91
CA ASN A 101 -5.32 6.41 6.23
C ASN A 101 -5.22 7.40 5.05
N PRO A 102 -6.00 8.51 5.07
CA PRO A 102 -5.97 9.53 4.04
C PRO A 102 -4.61 10.25 3.89
N MET A 103 -3.70 10.10 4.85
CA MET A 103 -2.34 10.69 4.78
C MET A 103 -1.39 9.86 3.92
N VAL A 104 -1.76 8.64 3.53
CA VAL A 104 -0.92 7.74 2.74
C VAL A 104 -1.35 7.78 1.28
N HIS A 105 -0.40 7.99 0.37
CA HIS A 105 -0.70 7.91 -1.06
C HIS A 105 -0.72 6.46 -1.53
N VAL A 106 -1.92 5.94 -1.83
CA VAL A 106 -2.10 4.59 -2.40
C VAL A 106 -2.47 4.68 -3.88
N SER A 107 -1.71 3.99 -4.72
CA SER A 107 -1.90 3.96 -6.18
C SER A 107 -1.85 2.54 -6.74
N VAL A 108 -2.26 2.38 -8.00
CA VAL A 108 -2.23 1.11 -8.73
C VAL A 108 -1.42 1.30 -10.00
N GLU A 109 -0.59 0.31 -10.33
CA GLU A 109 0.14 0.24 -11.59
C GLU A 109 -0.06 -1.13 -12.23
N LYS A 110 -0.07 -1.17 -13.58
CA LYS A 110 -0.15 -2.46 -14.31
C LYS A 110 1.20 -3.14 -14.35
N GLU A 111 1.20 -4.47 -14.31
CA GLU A 111 2.41 -5.28 -14.20
C GLU A 111 3.42 -5.01 -15.34
N LEU A 112 2.92 -4.84 -16.56
CA LEU A 112 3.70 -4.49 -17.75
C LEU A 112 4.49 -3.18 -17.60
N TYR A 113 3.98 -2.18 -16.88
CA TYR A 113 4.70 -0.92 -16.67
C TYR A 113 5.82 -1.10 -15.66
N VAL A 114 5.61 -1.94 -14.66
CA VAL A 114 6.58 -2.12 -13.59
C VAL A 114 7.78 -2.96 -14.06
N ILE A 115 7.56 -3.98 -14.90
CA ILE A 115 8.65 -4.70 -15.59
C ILE A 115 9.55 -3.73 -16.38
N ASN A 116 8.96 -2.75 -17.07
CA ASN A 116 9.70 -1.71 -17.79
C ASN A 116 10.37 -0.71 -16.84
N MET A 117 9.78 -0.41 -15.68
CA MET A 117 10.31 0.53 -14.69
C MET A 117 11.58 0.00 -13.99
N PHE A 118 11.71 -1.31 -13.80
CA PHE A 118 12.94 -1.94 -13.31
C PHE A 118 14.13 -1.71 -14.25
N GLN A 119 13.88 -1.48 -15.54
CA GLN A 119 14.94 -1.15 -16.49
C GLN A 119 15.32 0.33 -16.46
N HIS A 120 14.44 1.24 -15.98
CA HIS A 120 14.65 2.66 -16.23
C HIS A 120 14.63 3.67 -15.07
N ILE A 121 13.76 3.72 -14.04
CA ILE A 121 13.80 4.96 -13.18
C ILE A 121 13.30 4.98 -11.71
N LEU A 122 12.62 4.00 -11.12
CA LEU A 122 12.26 4.10 -9.68
C LEU A 122 12.53 2.79 -8.94
N ARG A 123 13.52 2.82 -8.03
CA ARG A 123 13.73 1.74 -7.07
C ARG A 123 12.88 2.04 -5.83
N PRO A 124 11.76 1.33 -5.60
CA PRO A 124 11.09 1.39 -4.31
C PRO A 124 12.09 0.98 -3.21
N GLN A 125 11.96 1.58 -2.03
CA GLN A 125 12.88 1.31 -0.93
C GLN A 125 12.67 -0.12 -0.39
N ILE A 126 11.46 -0.66 -0.53
CA ILE A 126 11.07 -2.01 -0.15
C ILE A 126 10.16 -2.59 -1.24
N GLN A 127 10.41 -3.86 -1.61
CA GLN A 127 9.52 -4.65 -2.45
C GLN A 127 8.98 -5.82 -1.65
N PHE A 128 7.67 -6.00 -1.69
CA PHE A 128 7.00 -7.14 -1.07
C PHE A 128 6.27 -7.92 -2.17
N ALA A 129 6.71 -9.15 -2.42
CA ALA A 129 6.13 -10.06 -3.40
C ALA A 129 5.88 -11.40 -2.71
N THR A 130 4.73 -12.03 -2.98
CA THR A 130 4.35 -13.33 -2.39
C THR A 130 4.48 -14.51 -3.35
N GLU A 131 4.89 -14.28 -4.61
CA GLU A 131 5.26 -15.36 -5.53
C GLU A 131 6.55 -15.01 -6.30
N THR A 132 7.37 -16.04 -6.50
CA THR A 132 8.67 -16.03 -7.14
C THR A 132 8.62 -15.38 -8.53
N PHE A 133 9.47 -14.37 -8.76
CA PHE A 133 9.81 -13.96 -10.13
C PHE A 133 10.39 -15.18 -10.86
N LEU A 134 9.61 -15.79 -11.74
CA LEU A 134 10.09 -16.79 -12.72
C LEU A 134 10.46 -16.08 -14.02
#